data_AF-A0A2G5L9I8-F1
#
_entry.id   AF-A0A2G5L9I8-F1
#
_cell.length_a   1.000
_cell.length_b   1.000
_cell.length_c   1.000
_cell.angle_alpha   90.00
_cell.angle_beta   90.00
_cell.angle_gamma   90.00
#
_symmetry.space_group_name_H-M   'P 1'
#
loop_
_entity.id
_entity.type
_entity.pdbx_description
1 polymer ?
#
loop_
_entity_poly.entity_id
_entity_poly.type
_entity_poly.pdbx_seq_one_letter_code
_entity_poly.pdbx_strand_id
1 'polypeptide(L)'
;MSETLYKVLDFSRPIGRQSFREVISELDGHSPSHKKSALSEGQLKTLIAAIFTYGLHYDEVPKEQRELLLKAILEDKQPLFDLSQTFGRHLMNNLGNSAKLQLEALKNIEYDFKRPLSNEPLVDFVEMELLDQTTSYRKWEYGRFSVVYMAAHLSKHVGWESMEKTVKEKKLFPEGYLKSLGKELENARYGLDAHEQLLLHLIVKAKLWPKKTTMADYLLAGSITQQHILGLSLRSEKLAKALVNAMERTPNINKRRGGPKL
;
A
#
# COMPACT_ATOMS: atom_id res chain seq x y z
N MET A 1 -6.11 -2.60 35.83
CA MET A 1 -6.26 -2.29 34.40
C MET A 1 -5.56 -3.40 33.64
N SER A 2 -6.31 -4.28 32.97
CA SER A 2 -5.71 -5.32 32.13
C SER A 2 -5.06 -4.65 30.93
N GLU A 3 -3.75 -4.80 30.78
CA GLU A 3 -3.04 -4.41 29.56
C GLU A 3 -3.77 -5.05 28.38
N THR A 4 -4.41 -4.23 27.55
CA THR A 4 -4.97 -4.67 26.29
C THR A 4 -3.77 -5.01 25.42
N LEU A 5 -3.41 -6.30 25.37
CA LEU A 5 -2.31 -6.80 24.56
C LEU A 5 -2.60 -6.46 23.10
N TYR A 6 -1.93 -5.41 22.61
CA TYR A 6 -1.99 -5.05 21.20
C TYR A 6 -1.45 -6.21 20.36
N LYS A 7 -2.33 -6.79 19.53
CA LYS A 7 -1.95 -7.89 18.64
C LYS A 7 -1.59 -7.35 17.25
N VAL A 8 -0.31 -7.43 16.93
CA VAL A 8 0.23 -7.14 15.59
C VAL A 8 -0.44 -8.06 14.57
N LEU A 9 -0.74 -7.53 13.38
CA LEU A 9 -1.31 -8.30 12.27
C LEU A 9 -0.40 -9.46 11.87
N ASP A 10 -1.03 -10.62 11.73
CA ASP A 10 -0.41 -11.80 11.15
C ASP A 10 -0.56 -11.77 9.63
N PHE A 11 0.52 -11.36 8.96
CA PHE A 11 0.61 -11.33 7.49
C PHE A 11 0.96 -12.70 6.87
N SER A 12 1.21 -13.75 7.68
CA SER A 12 1.56 -15.08 7.18
C SER A 12 0.35 -15.89 6.71
N ARG A 13 -0.85 -15.52 7.15
CA ARG A 13 -2.09 -16.21 6.82
C ARG A 13 -2.39 -16.07 5.33
N PRO A 14 -2.70 -17.18 4.62
CA PRO A 14 -3.12 -17.13 3.24
C PRO A 14 -4.33 -16.21 3.05
N ILE A 15 -4.27 -15.38 2.03
CA ILE A 15 -5.37 -14.54 1.56
C ILE A 15 -5.73 -14.97 0.14
N GLY A 16 -7.02 -15.00 -0.18
CA GLY A 16 -7.48 -15.20 -1.55
C GLY A 16 -6.99 -14.07 -2.45
N ARG A 17 -6.57 -14.39 -3.67
CA ARG A 17 -6.05 -13.42 -4.67
C ARG A 17 -7.06 -13.06 -5.76
N GLN A 18 -8.31 -13.49 -5.60
CA GLN A 18 -9.36 -13.26 -6.57
C GLN A 18 -9.65 -11.76 -6.68
N SER A 19 -9.52 -11.21 -7.87
CA SER A 19 -9.83 -9.81 -8.22
C SER A 19 -11.34 -9.56 -8.26
N PHE A 20 -11.74 -8.29 -8.13
CA PHE A 20 -13.16 -7.94 -8.24
C PHE A 20 -13.71 -8.25 -9.64
N ARG A 21 -12.89 -8.02 -10.67
CA ARG A 21 -13.23 -8.37 -12.06
C ARG A 21 -13.49 -9.86 -12.25
N GLU A 22 -12.68 -10.73 -11.63
CA GLU A 22 -12.91 -12.19 -11.67
C GLU A 22 -14.23 -12.56 -10.99
N VAL A 23 -14.55 -11.96 -9.85
CA VAL A 23 -15.84 -12.17 -9.16
C VAL A 23 -17.02 -11.81 -10.08
N ILE A 24 -16.98 -10.65 -10.73
CA ILE A 24 -18.04 -10.25 -11.68
C ILE A 24 -18.13 -11.24 -12.84
N SER A 25 -16.99 -11.61 -13.43
CA SER A 25 -16.98 -12.54 -14.57
C SER A 25 -17.57 -13.92 -14.20
N GLU A 26 -17.31 -14.40 -12.99
CA GLU A 26 -17.92 -15.62 -12.47
C GLU A 26 -19.43 -15.47 -12.30
N LEU A 27 -19.90 -14.38 -11.68
CA LEU A 27 -21.32 -14.15 -11.46
C LEU A 27 -22.09 -13.99 -12.78
N ASP A 28 -21.51 -13.28 -13.75
CA ASP A 28 -22.07 -13.07 -15.10
C ASP A 28 -22.21 -14.39 -15.88
N GLY A 29 -21.28 -15.33 -15.68
CA GLY A 29 -21.35 -16.66 -16.27
C GLY A 29 -22.44 -17.57 -15.68
N HIS A 30 -22.94 -17.29 -14.47
CA HIS A 30 -23.87 -18.16 -13.75
C HIS A 30 -25.33 -17.67 -13.77
N SER A 31 -25.61 -16.38 -14.02
CA SER A 31 -26.98 -15.87 -14.23
C SER A 31 -26.98 -14.47 -14.85
N PRO A 32 -27.46 -14.29 -16.11
CA PRO A 32 -27.50 -12.98 -16.77
C PRO A 32 -28.53 -12.00 -16.15
N SER A 33 -29.32 -12.41 -15.16
CA SER A 33 -30.25 -11.54 -14.42
C SER A 33 -29.60 -10.96 -13.17
N HIS A 34 -28.57 -10.13 -13.36
CA HIS A 34 -27.93 -9.38 -12.28
C HIS A 34 -28.87 -8.39 -11.62
N LYS A 35 -29.30 -8.69 -10.39
CA LYS A 35 -29.64 -7.63 -9.44
C LYS A 35 -29.12 -7.90 -8.03
N LYS A 36 -29.06 -9.16 -7.59
CA LYS A 36 -28.80 -9.55 -6.20
C LYS A 36 -28.33 -11.00 -6.13
N SER A 37 -27.17 -11.27 -5.52
CA SER A 37 -26.70 -12.63 -5.28
C SER A 37 -25.99 -12.75 -3.93
N ALA A 38 -26.17 -13.88 -3.26
CA ALA A 38 -25.36 -14.26 -2.11
C ALA A 38 -23.93 -14.54 -2.57
N LEU A 39 -22.94 -14.11 -1.78
CA LEU A 39 -21.53 -14.24 -2.12
C LEU A 39 -20.89 -15.39 -1.36
N SER A 40 -19.97 -16.11 -2.03
CA SER A 40 -19.03 -16.97 -1.30
C SER A 40 -18.14 -16.11 -0.39
N GLU A 41 -17.52 -16.72 0.63
CA GLU A 41 -16.64 -15.99 1.54
C GLU A 41 -15.50 -15.26 0.80
N GLY A 42 -14.92 -15.90 -0.22
CA GLY A 42 -13.87 -15.30 -1.05
C GLY A 42 -14.36 -14.06 -1.80
N GLN A 43 -15.54 -14.17 -2.44
CA GLN A 43 -16.14 -13.08 -3.21
C GLN A 43 -16.55 -11.91 -2.29
N LEU A 44 -17.11 -12.18 -1.11
CA LEU A 44 -17.44 -11.16 -0.12
C LEU A 44 -16.19 -10.43 0.38
N LYS A 45 -15.13 -11.15 0.71
CA LYS A 45 -13.84 -10.55 1.08
C LYS A 45 -13.24 -9.70 -0.04
N THR A 46 -13.42 -10.09 -1.30
CA THR A 46 -12.99 -9.28 -2.45
C THR A 46 -13.79 -7.98 -2.56
N LEU A 47 -15.12 -8.01 -2.41
CA LEU A 47 -15.96 -6.82 -2.40
C LEU A 47 -15.59 -5.88 -1.24
N ILE A 48 -15.44 -6.41 -0.03
CA ILE A 48 -15.02 -5.64 1.16
C ILE A 48 -13.66 -4.99 0.93
N ALA A 49 -12.69 -5.70 0.37
CA ALA A 49 -11.35 -5.17 0.10
C ALA A 49 -11.38 -4.00 -0.91
N ALA A 50 -12.26 -4.06 -1.92
CA ALA A 50 -12.44 -2.98 -2.89
C ALA A 50 -13.08 -1.73 -2.24
N ILE A 51 -14.15 -1.91 -1.44
CA ILE A 51 -14.80 -0.80 -0.72
C ILE A 51 -13.84 -0.19 0.31
N PHE A 52 -13.09 -1.01 1.04
CA PHE A 52 -12.04 -0.57 1.95
C PHE A 52 -11.00 0.29 1.22
N THR A 53 -10.52 -0.17 0.05
CA THR A 53 -9.56 0.58 -0.75
C THR A 53 -10.13 1.93 -1.19
N TYR A 54 -11.40 1.95 -1.63
CA TYR A 54 -12.08 3.19 -1.98
C TYR A 54 -12.20 4.14 -0.79
N GLY A 55 -12.66 3.67 0.36
CA GLY A 55 -12.79 4.49 1.56
C GLY A 55 -11.44 5.02 2.08
N LEU A 56 -10.38 4.21 2.01
CA LEU A 56 -9.05 4.61 2.48
C LEU A 56 -8.45 5.75 1.66
N HIS A 57 -8.76 5.80 0.37
CA HIS A 57 -8.25 6.78 -0.60
C HIS A 57 -9.32 7.78 -1.07
N TYR A 58 -10.45 7.85 -0.37
CA TYR A 58 -11.63 8.64 -0.77
C TYR A 58 -11.34 10.13 -0.99
N ASP A 59 -10.44 10.67 -0.18
CA ASP A 59 -10.03 12.08 -0.20
C ASP A 59 -8.76 12.35 -1.03
N GLU A 60 -8.21 11.35 -1.71
CA GLU A 60 -7.09 11.55 -2.64
C GLU A 60 -7.52 12.38 -3.87
N VAL A 61 -8.79 12.26 -4.28
CA VAL A 61 -9.33 12.94 -5.47
C VAL A 61 -10.47 13.89 -5.10
N PRO A 62 -10.68 14.97 -5.90
CA PRO A 62 -11.84 15.84 -5.74
C PRO A 62 -13.16 15.06 -5.86
N LYS A 63 -14.22 15.61 -5.26
CA LYS A 63 -15.54 14.96 -5.17
C LYS A 63 -16.05 14.48 -6.54
N GLU A 64 -15.81 15.26 -7.58
CA GLU A 64 -16.25 15.02 -8.95
C GLU A 64 -15.57 13.80 -9.59
N GLN A 65 -14.42 13.38 -9.06
CA GLN A 65 -13.63 12.25 -9.57
C GLN A 65 -13.81 10.96 -8.76
N ARG A 66 -14.57 11.00 -7.65
CA ARG A 66 -14.71 9.86 -6.74
C ARG A 66 -15.39 8.65 -7.39
N GLU A 67 -16.37 8.86 -8.26
CA GLU A 67 -16.98 7.77 -9.03
C GLU A 67 -15.97 7.11 -9.99
N LEU A 68 -15.10 7.91 -10.61
CA LEU A 68 -14.03 7.40 -11.47
C LEU A 68 -12.96 6.64 -10.67
N LEU A 69 -12.63 7.11 -9.46
CA LEU A 69 -11.73 6.41 -8.55
C LEU A 69 -12.30 5.03 -8.17
N LEU A 70 -13.57 4.98 -7.73
CA LEU A 70 -14.24 3.72 -7.42
C LEU A 70 -14.19 2.77 -8.62
N LYS A 71 -14.53 3.26 -9.81
CA LYS A 71 -14.47 2.47 -11.05
C LYS A 71 -13.05 1.96 -11.34
N ALA A 72 -12.02 2.79 -11.16
CA ALA A 72 -10.64 2.39 -11.37
C ALA A 72 -10.18 1.29 -10.41
N ILE A 73 -10.66 1.31 -9.16
CA ILE A 73 -10.42 0.26 -8.15
C ILE A 73 -11.12 -1.04 -8.56
N LEU A 74 -12.40 -0.99 -8.90
CA LEU A 74 -13.19 -2.18 -9.25
C LEU A 74 -12.71 -2.86 -10.54
N GLU A 75 -12.18 -2.10 -11.47
CA GLU A 75 -11.66 -2.60 -12.75
C GLU A 75 -10.17 -2.97 -12.69
N ASP A 76 -9.52 -2.87 -11.53
CA ASP A 76 -8.09 -3.11 -11.30
C ASP A 76 -7.19 -2.39 -12.31
N LYS A 77 -7.57 -1.16 -12.68
CA LYS A 77 -6.88 -0.37 -13.70
C LYS A 77 -5.52 0.15 -13.28
N GLN A 78 -5.26 0.21 -11.98
CA GLN A 78 -4.05 0.80 -11.39
C GLN A 78 -3.39 -0.20 -10.45
N PRO A 79 -2.14 -0.63 -10.72
CA PRO A 79 -1.53 -1.76 -10.05
C PRO A 79 -1.28 -1.54 -8.55
N LEU A 80 -1.16 -0.29 -8.07
CA LEU A 80 -0.92 -0.06 -6.64
C LEU A 80 -2.18 -0.11 -5.78
N PHE A 81 -3.40 -0.10 -6.35
CA PHE A 81 -4.59 -0.31 -5.53
C PHE A 81 -4.64 -1.71 -4.90
N ASP A 82 -3.98 -2.70 -5.53
CA ASP A 82 -3.83 -4.04 -4.98
C ASP A 82 -3.10 -4.05 -3.62
N LEU A 83 -2.26 -3.04 -3.33
CA LEU A 83 -1.64 -2.87 -2.01
C LEU A 83 -2.71 -2.77 -0.91
N SER A 84 -3.66 -1.85 -1.07
CA SER A 84 -4.71 -1.62 -0.08
C SER A 84 -5.73 -2.76 -0.06
N GLN A 85 -6.05 -3.34 -1.22
CA GLN A 85 -6.93 -4.52 -1.26
C GLN A 85 -6.30 -5.71 -0.52
N THR A 86 -5.02 -5.97 -0.74
CA THR A 86 -4.26 -7.05 -0.07
C THR A 86 -4.18 -6.81 1.43
N PHE A 87 -3.92 -5.57 1.85
CA PHE A 87 -3.92 -5.20 3.28
C PHE A 87 -5.30 -5.42 3.92
N GLY A 88 -6.38 -4.99 3.26
CA GLY A 88 -7.76 -5.21 3.71
C GLY A 88 -8.09 -6.68 3.94
N ARG A 89 -7.62 -7.56 3.05
CA ARG A 89 -7.77 -9.02 3.22
C ARG A 89 -7.01 -9.55 4.43
N HIS A 90 -5.80 -9.02 4.69
CA HIS A 90 -5.07 -9.36 5.91
C HIS A 90 -5.80 -8.88 7.16
N LEU A 91 -6.40 -7.68 7.16
CA LEU A 91 -7.24 -7.21 8.28
C LEU A 91 -8.39 -8.17 8.56
N MET A 92 -9.12 -8.59 7.52
CA MET A 92 -10.24 -9.54 7.66
C MET A 92 -9.82 -10.88 8.28
N ASN A 93 -8.63 -11.37 7.97
CA ASN A 93 -8.09 -12.60 8.57
C ASN A 93 -7.62 -12.44 10.04
N ASN A 94 -7.55 -11.20 10.52
CA ASN A 94 -7.06 -10.82 11.86
C ASN A 94 -8.14 -10.17 12.73
N LEU A 95 -9.40 -10.17 12.31
CA LEU A 95 -10.52 -9.61 13.06
C LEU A 95 -10.67 -10.23 14.45
N GLY A 96 -11.11 -9.40 15.40
CA GLY A 96 -11.58 -9.86 16.71
C GLY A 96 -12.87 -10.67 16.60
N ASN A 97 -13.25 -11.37 17.67
CA ASN A 97 -14.41 -12.26 17.65
C ASN A 97 -15.72 -11.53 17.29
N SER A 98 -15.92 -10.32 17.81
CA SER A 98 -17.13 -9.51 17.49
C SER A 98 -17.19 -9.15 16.00
N ALA A 99 -16.11 -8.57 15.46
CA ALA A 99 -16.03 -8.20 14.04
C ALA A 99 -16.14 -9.41 13.10
N LYS A 100 -15.64 -10.60 13.51
CA LYS A 100 -15.86 -11.83 12.76
C LYS A 100 -17.34 -12.22 12.67
N LEU A 101 -18.09 -12.10 13.76
CA LEU A 101 -19.52 -12.39 13.75
C LEU A 101 -20.27 -11.42 12.82
N GLN A 102 -19.89 -10.15 12.79
CA GLN A 102 -20.43 -9.18 11.84
C GLN A 102 -20.12 -9.58 10.39
N LEU A 103 -18.87 -9.98 10.10
CA LEU A 103 -18.49 -10.48 8.77
C LEU A 103 -19.27 -11.73 8.36
N GLU A 104 -19.54 -12.66 9.29
CA GLU A 104 -20.37 -13.83 9.01
C GLU A 104 -21.83 -13.44 8.73
N ALA A 105 -22.37 -12.44 9.44
CA ALA A 105 -23.72 -11.95 9.19
C ALA A 105 -23.87 -11.37 7.78
N LEU A 106 -22.84 -10.70 7.25
CA LEU A 106 -22.81 -10.18 5.88
C LEU A 106 -22.92 -11.27 4.80
N LYS A 107 -22.60 -12.54 5.10
CA LYS A 107 -22.77 -13.64 4.12
C LYS A 107 -24.22 -13.92 3.77
N ASN A 108 -25.16 -13.53 4.64
CA ASN A 108 -26.60 -13.82 4.49
C ASN A 108 -27.37 -12.70 3.76
N ILE A 109 -26.66 -11.74 3.15
CA ILE A 109 -27.25 -10.59 2.47
C ILE A 109 -26.96 -10.66 0.97
N GLU A 110 -27.85 -10.09 0.17
CA GLU A 110 -27.67 -9.93 -1.26
C GLU A 110 -27.02 -8.59 -1.61
N TYR A 111 -26.15 -8.60 -2.63
CA TYR A 111 -25.37 -7.43 -3.04
C TYR A 111 -25.72 -6.94 -4.45
N ASP A 112 -25.78 -5.62 -4.64
CA ASP A 112 -25.84 -4.97 -5.96
C ASP A 112 -24.43 -4.59 -6.42
N PHE A 113 -23.88 -5.36 -7.35
CA PHE A 113 -22.54 -5.15 -7.89
C PHE A 113 -22.41 -3.90 -8.76
N LYS A 114 -23.51 -3.37 -9.29
CA LYS A 114 -23.50 -2.09 -10.02
C LYS A 114 -23.42 -0.90 -9.07
N ARG A 115 -23.83 -1.10 -7.82
CA ARG A 115 -23.84 -0.08 -6.77
C ARG A 115 -23.25 -0.68 -5.48
N PRO A 116 -21.95 -1.01 -5.46
CA PRO A 116 -21.36 -1.73 -4.32
C PRO A 116 -21.46 -0.98 -2.99
N LEU A 117 -21.67 0.34 -3.02
CA LEU A 117 -21.84 1.20 -1.85
C LEU A 117 -23.31 1.34 -1.38
N SER A 118 -24.29 0.71 -2.04
CA SER A 118 -25.69 0.84 -1.64
C SER A 118 -26.10 -0.09 -0.49
N ASN A 119 -25.23 -0.99 -0.06
CA ASN A 119 -25.48 -1.89 1.06
C ASN A 119 -24.92 -1.25 2.34
N GLU A 120 -25.80 -0.58 3.10
CA GLU A 120 -25.44 0.13 4.33
C GLU A 120 -24.74 -0.77 5.36
N PRO A 121 -25.24 -1.98 5.70
CA PRO A 121 -24.51 -2.88 6.62
C PRO A 121 -23.08 -3.22 6.20
N LEU A 122 -22.83 -3.37 4.89
CA LEU A 122 -21.50 -3.61 4.34
C LEU A 122 -20.59 -2.40 4.48
N VAL A 123 -21.12 -1.20 4.17
CA VAL A 123 -20.38 0.06 4.28
C VAL A 123 -20.05 0.34 5.74
N ASP A 124 -21.01 0.20 6.65
CA ASP A 124 -20.81 0.37 8.09
C ASP A 124 -19.73 -0.58 8.63
N PHE A 125 -19.77 -1.85 8.21
CA PHE A 125 -18.74 -2.82 8.59
C PHE A 125 -17.35 -2.40 8.09
N VAL A 126 -17.23 -1.93 6.84
CA VAL A 126 -15.96 -1.46 6.30
C VAL A 126 -15.45 -0.24 7.06
N GLU A 127 -16.33 0.72 7.36
CA GLU A 127 -15.98 1.93 8.10
C GLU A 127 -15.50 1.62 9.51
N MET A 128 -16.28 0.85 10.27
CA MET A 128 -16.02 0.57 11.67
C MET A 128 -14.89 -0.45 11.88
N GLU A 129 -14.90 -1.56 11.13
CA GLU A 129 -14.03 -2.70 11.42
C GLU A 129 -12.73 -2.69 10.61
N LEU A 130 -12.65 -1.90 9.53
CA LEU A 130 -11.43 -1.81 8.71
C LEU A 130 -10.85 -0.40 8.66
N LEU A 131 -11.63 0.61 8.26
CA LEU A 131 -11.12 1.97 8.06
C LEU A 131 -10.73 2.64 9.37
N ASP A 132 -11.59 2.60 10.40
CA ASP A 132 -11.28 3.19 11.70
C ASP A 132 -10.02 2.57 12.30
N GLN A 133 -9.89 1.24 12.27
CA GLN A 133 -8.69 0.56 12.74
C GLN A 133 -7.43 0.97 11.97
N THR A 134 -7.52 1.04 10.64
CA THR A 134 -6.38 1.38 9.76
C THR A 134 -5.93 2.82 9.94
N THR A 135 -6.88 3.75 10.11
CA THR A 135 -6.59 5.18 10.20
C THR A 135 -6.25 5.64 11.62
N SER A 136 -6.60 4.85 12.63
CA SER A 136 -6.24 5.07 14.03
C SER A 136 -4.98 4.29 14.45
N TYR A 137 -5.13 3.16 15.13
CA TYR A 137 -4.06 2.48 15.85
C TYR A 137 -3.24 1.50 14.98
N ARG A 138 -3.76 1.04 13.83
CA ARG A 138 -3.04 0.17 12.88
C ARG A 138 -2.36 0.93 11.75
N LYS A 139 -2.36 2.27 11.76
CA LYS A 139 -1.79 3.10 10.69
C LYS A 139 -0.32 2.80 10.40
N TRP A 140 0.45 2.50 11.45
CA TRP A 140 1.84 2.11 11.30
C TRP A 140 2.01 0.72 10.65
N GLU A 141 1.07 -0.20 10.86
CA GLU A 141 1.08 -1.52 10.22
C GLU A 141 0.78 -1.40 8.73
N TYR A 142 -0.18 -0.55 8.37
CA TYR A 142 -0.44 -0.19 6.98
C TYR A 142 0.79 0.42 6.32
N GLY A 143 1.46 1.36 6.99
CA GLY A 143 2.69 1.95 6.48
C GLY A 143 3.86 0.95 6.34
N ARG A 144 4.04 0.06 7.33
CA ARG A 144 5.02 -1.03 7.25
C ARG A 144 4.73 -1.97 6.09
N PHE A 145 3.47 -2.36 5.93
CA PHE A 145 3.02 -3.19 4.82
C PHE A 145 3.26 -2.48 3.48
N SER A 146 2.92 -1.20 3.39
CA SER A 146 3.10 -0.37 2.20
C SER A 146 4.55 -0.31 1.77
N VAL A 147 5.49 -0.11 2.71
CA VAL A 147 6.92 -0.10 2.41
C VAL A 147 7.40 -1.44 1.83
N VAL A 148 6.96 -2.56 2.41
CA VAL A 148 7.34 -3.89 1.92
C VAL A 148 6.75 -4.15 0.54
N TYR A 149 5.46 -3.86 0.36
CA TYR A 149 4.76 -4.04 -0.90
C TYR A 149 5.39 -3.19 -2.01
N MET A 150 5.61 -1.90 -1.76
CA MET A 150 6.23 -0.97 -2.72
C MET A 150 7.66 -1.39 -3.06
N ALA A 151 8.45 -1.82 -2.08
CA ALA A 151 9.79 -2.32 -2.35
C ALA A 151 9.76 -3.54 -3.29
N ALA A 152 8.83 -4.47 -3.07
CA ALA A 152 8.64 -5.64 -3.94
C ALA A 152 8.14 -5.24 -5.34
N HIS A 153 7.21 -4.29 -5.42
CA HIS A 153 6.72 -3.75 -6.69
C HIS A 153 7.86 -3.12 -7.51
N LEU A 154 8.72 -2.33 -6.86
CA LEU A 154 9.88 -1.67 -7.49
C LEU A 154 11.01 -2.64 -7.84
N SER A 155 11.10 -3.82 -7.21
CA SER A 155 12.14 -4.83 -7.49
C SER A 155 12.18 -5.29 -8.95
N LYS A 156 11.10 -5.10 -9.72
CA LYS A 156 11.08 -5.34 -11.17
C LYS A 156 12.14 -4.54 -11.92
N HIS A 157 12.58 -3.41 -11.35
CA HIS A 157 13.54 -2.50 -11.94
C HIS A 157 14.73 -2.21 -11.02
N VAL A 158 14.55 -2.30 -9.71
CA VAL A 158 15.55 -1.92 -8.71
C VAL A 158 16.33 -3.14 -8.22
N GLY A 159 17.64 -3.14 -8.47
CA GLY A 159 18.57 -4.16 -7.96
C GLY A 159 18.94 -3.96 -6.49
N TRP A 160 18.03 -4.29 -5.57
CA TRP A 160 18.23 -4.12 -4.12
C TRP A 160 19.51 -4.80 -3.60
N GLU A 161 19.81 -6.02 -4.06
CA GLU A 161 21.00 -6.78 -3.67
C GLU A 161 22.31 -6.07 -4.08
N SER A 162 22.31 -5.43 -5.25
CA SER A 162 23.47 -4.66 -5.75
C SER A 162 23.77 -3.45 -4.85
N MET A 163 22.72 -2.78 -4.37
CA MET A 163 22.88 -1.70 -3.40
C MET A 163 23.45 -2.21 -2.08
N GLU A 164 22.87 -3.27 -1.51
CA GLU A 164 23.36 -3.83 -0.25
C GLU A 164 24.82 -4.26 -0.35
N LYS A 165 25.19 -4.91 -1.45
CA LYS A 165 26.57 -5.28 -1.77
C LYS A 165 27.47 -4.04 -1.85
N THR A 166 27.05 -3.01 -2.58
CA THR A 166 27.81 -1.75 -2.71
C THR A 166 28.06 -1.08 -1.36
N VAL A 167 27.04 -1.01 -0.50
CA VAL A 167 27.17 -0.41 0.84
C VAL A 167 28.16 -1.21 1.70
N LYS A 168 28.08 -2.54 1.67
CA LYS A 168 29.00 -3.44 2.39
C LYS A 168 30.44 -3.33 1.87
N GLU A 169 30.64 -3.45 0.56
CA GLU A 169 31.97 -3.44 -0.08
C GLU A 169 32.69 -2.10 0.08
N LYS A 170 31.96 -0.98 -0.06
CA LYS A 170 32.51 0.36 0.12
C LYS A 170 32.60 0.78 1.60
N LYS A 171 32.27 -0.12 2.54
CA LYS A 171 32.25 0.12 3.99
C LYS A 171 31.49 1.40 4.35
N LEU A 172 30.39 1.68 3.66
CA LEU A 172 29.59 2.87 3.91
C LEU A 172 28.68 2.63 5.12
N PHE A 173 28.68 3.56 6.07
CA PHE A 173 27.69 3.54 7.15
C PHE A 173 26.30 3.79 6.54
N PRO A 174 25.28 2.95 6.87
CA PRO A 174 23.93 3.11 6.34
C PRO A 174 23.36 4.52 6.49
N GLU A 175 23.61 5.18 7.62
CA GLU A 175 23.22 6.56 7.87
C GLU A 175 23.81 7.54 6.84
N GLY A 176 25.13 7.47 6.60
CA GLY A 176 25.82 8.33 5.65
C GLY A 176 25.38 8.08 4.21
N TYR A 177 25.08 6.82 3.87
CA TYR A 177 24.50 6.45 2.58
C TYR A 177 23.10 7.06 2.42
N LEU A 178 22.21 6.87 3.40
CA LEU A 178 20.84 7.40 3.37
C LEU A 178 20.81 8.92 3.28
N LYS A 179 21.68 9.62 4.02
CA LYS A 179 21.82 11.08 3.93
C LYS A 179 22.23 11.54 2.53
N SER A 180 23.14 10.81 1.89
CA SER A 180 23.61 11.11 0.54
C SER A 180 22.53 10.80 -0.50
N LEU A 181 21.80 9.71 -0.31
CA LEU A 181 20.67 9.32 -1.13
C LEU A 181 19.53 10.35 -1.08
N GLY A 182 19.20 10.85 0.12
CA GLY A 182 18.18 11.90 0.28
C GLY A 182 18.49 13.13 -0.57
N LYS A 183 19.74 13.62 -0.48
CA LYS A 183 20.22 14.74 -1.32
C LYS A 183 20.18 14.44 -2.82
N GLU A 184 20.40 13.19 -3.21
CA GLU A 184 20.31 12.80 -4.61
C GLU A 184 18.85 12.77 -5.07
N LEU A 185 17.92 12.26 -4.25
CA LEU A 185 16.49 12.25 -4.59
C LEU A 185 15.90 13.67 -4.73
N GLU A 186 16.44 14.66 -4.01
CA GLU A 186 16.10 16.09 -4.14
C GLU A 186 16.53 16.70 -5.49
N ASN A 187 17.32 15.98 -6.30
CA ASN A 187 17.81 16.50 -7.57
C ASN A 187 16.65 16.73 -8.55
N ALA A 188 16.43 18.01 -8.92
CA ALA A 188 15.34 18.45 -9.80
C ALA A 188 15.23 17.68 -11.12
N ARG A 189 16.34 17.11 -11.63
CA ARG A 189 16.34 16.30 -12.85
C ARG A 189 15.47 15.05 -12.77
N TYR A 190 15.19 14.54 -11.56
CA TYR A 190 14.31 13.40 -11.37
C TYR A 190 12.83 13.82 -11.39
N GLY A 191 12.55 15.11 -11.22
CA GLY A 191 11.20 15.67 -11.22
C GLY A 191 10.30 15.02 -10.17
N LEU A 192 10.85 14.63 -9.02
CA LEU A 192 10.11 13.98 -7.94
C LEU A 192 9.47 15.03 -7.03
N ASP A 193 8.24 14.77 -6.59
CA ASP A 193 7.59 15.59 -5.57
C ASP A 193 8.13 15.23 -4.18
N ALA A 194 8.00 16.15 -3.21
CA ALA A 194 8.58 15.96 -1.88
C ALA A 194 8.11 14.67 -1.18
N HIS A 195 6.83 14.30 -1.33
CA HIS A 195 6.29 13.07 -0.76
C HIS A 195 6.85 11.82 -1.44
N GLU A 196 7.11 11.86 -2.76
CA GLU A 196 7.73 10.77 -3.50
C GLU A 196 9.18 10.57 -3.06
N GLN A 197 9.94 11.66 -2.94
CA GLN A 197 11.33 11.63 -2.45
C GLN A 197 11.39 11.01 -1.05
N LEU A 198 10.51 11.45 -0.15
CA LEU A 198 10.42 10.93 1.22
C LEU A 198 10.04 9.45 1.24
N LEU A 199 9.03 9.03 0.46
CA LEU A 199 8.62 7.63 0.40
C LEU A 199 9.76 6.72 -0.12
N LEU A 200 10.44 7.11 -1.19
CA LEU A 200 11.58 6.36 -1.72
C LEU A 200 12.72 6.27 -0.70
N HIS A 201 12.99 7.36 0.03
CA HIS A 201 13.97 7.36 1.12
C HIS A 201 13.58 6.38 2.24
N LEU A 202 12.32 6.38 2.66
CA LEU A 202 11.80 5.49 3.70
C LEU A 202 11.86 4.02 3.28
N ILE A 203 11.54 3.71 2.02
CA ILE A 203 11.66 2.37 1.44
C ILE A 203 13.11 1.88 1.52
N VAL A 204 14.07 2.71 1.09
CA VAL A 204 15.49 2.35 1.12
C VAL A 204 16.00 2.23 2.55
N LYS A 205 15.58 3.10 3.47
CA LYS A 205 15.88 3.00 4.89
C LYS A 205 15.41 1.68 5.48
N ALA A 206 14.18 1.27 5.20
CA ALA A 206 13.62 0.01 5.68
C ALA A 206 14.37 -1.22 5.15
N LYS A 207 14.83 -1.18 3.90
CA LYS A 207 15.64 -2.25 3.31
C LYS A 207 17.06 -2.28 3.87
N LEU A 208 17.73 -1.13 3.88
CA LEU A 208 19.15 -1.04 4.23
C LEU A 208 19.40 -1.08 5.74
N TRP A 209 18.48 -0.51 6.54
CA TRP A 209 18.64 -0.36 7.98
C TRP A 209 17.35 -0.67 8.77
N PRO A 210 16.82 -1.90 8.66
CA PRO A 210 15.55 -2.28 9.27
C PRO A 210 15.54 -2.07 10.79
N LYS A 211 16.66 -2.35 11.48
CA LYS A 211 16.80 -2.17 12.94
C LYS A 211 16.69 -0.71 13.41
N LYS A 212 16.84 0.27 12.51
CA LYS A 212 16.70 1.71 12.80
C LYS A 212 15.47 2.34 12.12
N THR A 213 14.65 1.53 11.47
CA THR A 213 13.36 1.98 10.95
C THR A 213 12.34 1.95 12.08
N THR A 214 11.79 3.12 12.39
CA THR A 214 10.94 3.37 13.54
C THR A 214 9.46 3.30 13.17
N MET A 215 8.58 3.26 14.17
CA MET A 215 7.14 3.39 13.95
C MET A 215 6.76 4.71 13.28
N ALA A 216 7.46 5.81 13.59
CA ALA A 216 7.24 7.11 12.95
C ALA A 216 7.54 7.07 11.45
N ASP A 217 8.61 6.37 11.05
CA ASP A 217 8.93 6.16 9.63
C ASP A 217 7.78 5.46 8.90
N TYR A 218 7.20 4.43 9.53
CA TYR A 218 6.06 3.72 8.95
C TYR A 218 4.78 4.56 8.94
N LEU A 219 4.51 5.36 9.99
CA LEU A 219 3.36 6.28 9.99
C LEU A 219 3.46 7.31 8.85
N LEU A 220 4.66 7.83 8.58
CA LEU A 220 4.90 8.73 7.45
C LEU A 220 4.68 8.01 6.11
N ALA A 221 5.27 6.83 5.93
CA ALA A 221 5.07 6.04 4.71
C ALA A 221 3.59 5.72 4.47
N GLY A 222 2.87 5.28 5.50
CA GLY A 222 1.44 4.99 5.43
C GLY A 222 0.60 6.22 5.11
N SER A 223 0.94 7.39 5.65
CA SER A 223 0.24 8.64 5.33
C SER A 223 0.44 9.05 3.87
N ILE A 224 1.68 8.95 3.36
CA ILE A 224 1.98 9.25 1.96
C ILE A 224 1.25 8.28 1.04
N THR A 225 1.32 6.98 1.31
CA THR A 225 0.61 5.97 0.52
C THR A 225 -0.89 6.20 0.56
N GLN A 226 -1.48 6.48 1.72
CA GLN A 226 -2.90 6.75 1.83
C GLN A 226 -3.34 7.96 0.98
N GLN A 227 -2.55 9.04 0.98
CA GLN A 227 -2.91 10.31 0.33
C GLN A 227 -2.57 10.37 -1.16
N HIS A 228 -1.69 9.50 -1.67
CA HIS A 228 -1.09 9.64 -2.99
C HIS A 228 -0.99 8.32 -3.78
N ILE A 229 -1.74 7.26 -3.44
CA ILE A 229 -1.54 5.94 -4.07
C ILE A 229 -1.82 5.97 -5.58
N LEU A 230 -2.82 6.73 -6.04
CA LEU A 230 -3.11 6.89 -7.46
C LEU A 230 -1.96 7.60 -8.18
N GLY A 231 -1.47 8.70 -7.61
CA GLY A 231 -0.32 9.43 -8.15
C GLY A 231 0.94 8.55 -8.23
N LEU A 232 1.22 7.81 -7.15
CA LEU A 232 2.32 6.84 -7.08
C LEU A 232 2.15 5.72 -8.12
N SER A 233 0.93 5.25 -8.35
CA SER A 233 0.63 4.19 -9.32
C SER A 233 0.94 4.64 -10.75
N LEU A 234 0.42 5.81 -11.11
CA LEU A 234 0.61 6.43 -12.43
C LEU A 234 2.08 6.74 -12.73
N ARG A 235 2.89 6.99 -11.68
CA ARG A 235 4.30 7.38 -11.80
C ARG A 235 5.27 6.26 -11.41
N SER A 236 4.80 5.03 -11.20
CA SER A 236 5.58 3.88 -10.73
C SER A 236 6.89 3.66 -11.49
N GLU A 237 6.87 3.68 -12.83
CA GLU A 237 8.09 3.55 -13.64
C GLU A 237 9.08 4.69 -13.45
N LYS A 238 8.58 5.93 -13.35
CA LYS A 238 9.40 7.12 -13.11
C LYS A 238 10.06 7.04 -11.75
N LEU A 239 9.32 6.64 -10.73
CA LEU A 239 9.82 6.42 -9.37
C LEU A 239 10.92 5.38 -9.35
N ALA A 240 10.72 4.24 -10.03
CA ALA A 240 11.70 3.19 -10.14
C ALA A 240 13.00 3.68 -10.82
N LYS A 241 12.88 4.35 -11.97
CA LYS A 241 14.03 4.92 -12.70
C LYS A 241 14.78 5.97 -11.88
N ALA A 242 14.06 6.86 -11.20
CA ALA A 242 14.67 7.88 -10.34
C ALA A 242 15.45 7.23 -9.20
N LEU A 243 14.86 6.22 -8.56
CA LEU A 243 15.50 5.49 -7.47
C LEU A 243 16.77 4.74 -7.91
N VAL A 244 16.73 4.01 -9.04
CA VAL A 244 17.92 3.34 -9.61
C VAL A 244 19.04 4.34 -9.83
N ASN A 245 18.73 5.44 -10.54
CA ASN A 245 19.72 6.48 -10.84
C ASN A 245 20.28 7.13 -9.56
N ALA A 246 19.45 7.34 -8.54
CA ALA A 246 19.88 7.90 -7.28
C ALA A 246 20.81 6.93 -6.52
N MET A 247 20.46 5.65 -6.47
CA MET A 247 21.26 4.60 -5.83
C MET A 247 22.64 4.44 -6.50
N GLU A 248 22.72 4.49 -7.82
CA GLU A 248 24.00 4.38 -8.56
C GLU A 248 24.93 5.57 -8.31
N ARG A 249 24.36 6.78 -8.15
CA ARG A 249 25.14 8.02 -7.98
C ARG A 249 25.52 8.29 -6.53
N THR A 250 24.72 7.81 -5.58
CA THR A 250 24.92 8.01 -4.14
C THR A 250 26.34 7.68 -3.66
N PRO A 251 26.94 6.52 -4.01
CA PRO A 251 28.31 6.18 -3.59
C PRO A 251 29.40 7.14 -4.08
N ASN A 252 29.13 7.96 -5.09
CA ASN A 252 30.11 8.85 -5.72
C ASN A 252 30.04 10.30 -5.22
N ILE A 253 29.02 10.65 -4.42
CA ILE A 253 28.80 12.03 -3.93
C ILE A 253 29.96 12.50 -3.05
N ASN A 254 30.52 11.62 -2.21
CA ASN A 254 31.65 11.97 -1.34
C ASN A 254 33.00 12.01 -2.07
N LYS A 255 33.13 11.38 -3.25
CA LYS A 255 34.37 11.43 -4.05
C LYS A 255 34.52 12.75 -4.81
N ARG A 256 33.42 13.44 -5.13
CA ARG A 256 33.43 14.73 -5.86
C ARG A 256 33.91 15.93 -5.03
N ARG A 257 34.16 15.76 -3.73
CA ARG A 257 34.70 16.82 -2.86
C ARG A 257 36.23 16.90 -2.85
N GLY A 258 36.92 16.03 -3.58
CA GLY A 258 38.37 16.14 -3.83
C GLY A 258 38.64 16.96 -5.09
N GLY A 259 38.45 18.28 -5.03
CA GLY A 259 39.07 19.17 -6.03
C GLY A 259 40.59 19.13 -5.92
N PRO A 260 41.34 19.58 -6.96
CA PRO A 260 42.79 19.65 -6.88
C PRO A 260 43.18 20.50 -5.66
N LYS A 261 44.08 19.98 -4.82
CA LYS A 261 44.74 20.81 -3.81
C LYS A 261 45.62 21.80 -4.59
N LEU A 262 45.21 23.07 -4.63
CA LEU A 262 46.08 24.19 -4.98
C LEU A 262 47.15 24.34 -3.89
#